data_AF-A0A0N8VLC5-F1
#
_entry.id   AF-A0A0N8VLC5-F1
#
_cell.length_a   1.000
_cell.length_b   1.000
_cell.length_c   1.000
_cell.angle_alpha   90.00
_cell.angle_beta   90.00
_cell.angle_gamma   90.00
#
_symmetry.space_group_name_H-M   'P 1'
#
loop_
_entity.id
_entity.type
_entity.pdbx_description
1 polymer ?
#
loop_
_entity_poly.entity_id
_entity_poly.type
_entity_poly.pdbx_seq_one_letter_code
_entity_poly.pdbx_strand_id
1 'polypeptide(L)' 'MIGFASAIRSATGGKAIWNSENAGYQRVPYELQAGIVAKIRERKGLKPEPYDESYYASL' A
#
# COMPACT_ATOMS: atom_id res chain seq x y z
N MET A 1 5.42 -4.63 7.24
CA MET A 1 5.52 -5.74 6.27
C MET A 1 4.73 -6.91 6.80
N ILE A 2 3.71 -7.40 6.08
CA ILE A 2 2.83 -8.48 6.57
C ILE A 2 3.51 -9.84 6.36
N GLY A 3 3.47 -10.74 7.35
CA GLY A 3 4.02 -12.09 7.26
C GLY A 3 5.56 -12.20 7.39
N PHE A 4 6.27 -11.07 7.52
CA PHE A 4 7.74 -11.04 7.53
C PHE A 4 8.38 -11.91 8.61
N ALA A 5 7.87 -11.87 9.85
CA ALA A 5 8.45 -12.61 10.98
C ALA A 5 8.47 -14.14 10.75
N SER A 6 7.40 -14.69 10.16
CA SER A 6 7.34 -16.11 9.80
C SER A 6 8.32 -16.43 8.67
N ALA A 7 8.32 -15.62 7.62
CA ALA A 7 9.17 -15.80 6.44
C ALA A 7 10.67 -15.75 6.78
N ILE A 8 11.10 -14.79 7.60
CA ILE A 8 12.51 -14.66 7.98
C ILE A 8 12.96 -15.79 8.93
N ARG A 9 12.07 -16.25 9.81
CA ARG A 9 12.34 -17.38 10.70
C ARG A 9 12.54 -18.66 9.91
N SER A 10 11.63 -18.98 9.00
CA SER A 10 11.72 -20.19 8.17
C SER A 10 12.94 -20.16 7.26
N ALA A 11 13.23 -19.02 6.63
CA ALA A 11 14.36 -18.85 5.73
C ALA A 11 15.73 -18.98 6.43
N THR A 12 15.82 -18.65 7.72
CA THR A 12 17.09 -18.60 8.46
C THR A 12 17.24 -19.70 9.51
N GLY A 13 16.29 -20.64 9.56
CA GLY A 13 16.24 -21.67 10.61
C GLY A 13 16.12 -21.07 12.02
N GLY A 14 15.48 -19.91 12.14
CA GLY A 14 15.26 -19.19 13.39
C GLY A 14 16.49 -18.48 13.96
N LYS A 15 17.53 -18.25 13.16
CA LYS A 15 18.78 -17.62 13.63
C LYS A 15 18.84 -16.10 13.45
N ALA A 16 18.00 -15.54 12.58
CA ALA A 16 18.00 -14.09 12.36
C ALA A 16 17.38 -13.32 13.53
N ILE A 17 18.11 -12.30 13.98
CA ILE A 17 17.63 -11.26 14.90
C ILE A 17 17.41 -10.00 14.07
N TRP A 18 16.27 -9.33 14.27
CA TRP A 18 15.87 -8.18 13.46
C TRP A 18 15.05 -7.18 14.28
N ASN A 19 15.03 -5.92 13.83
CA ASN A 19 14.21 -4.83 14.36
C ASN A 19 13.58 -4.04 13.20
N SER A 20 12.65 -3.14 13.52
CA SER A 20 12.06 -2.22 12.55
C SER A 20 11.96 -0.82 13.12
N GLU A 21 12.21 0.17 12.30
CA GLU A 21 12.06 1.59 12.62
C GLU A 21 11.20 2.27 11.53
N ASN A 22 10.61 3.42 11.86
CA ASN A 22 9.83 4.19 10.90
C ASN A 22 10.77 4.89 9.90
N ALA A 23 10.52 4.70 8.60
CA ALA A 23 11.32 5.30 7.52
C ALA A 23 10.57 6.41 6.75
N GLY A 24 9.44 6.91 7.27
CA GLY A 24 8.60 7.91 6.61
C GLY A 24 7.75 7.36 5.46
N TYR A 25 7.21 8.27 4.64
CA TYR A 25 6.43 7.94 3.45
C TYR A 25 7.26 8.17 2.17
N GLN A 26 7.03 7.31 1.18
CA GLN A 26 7.69 7.39 -0.12
C GLN A 26 6.64 7.37 -1.24
N ARG A 27 7.02 7.89 -2.41
CA ARG A 27 6.15 7.91 -3.58
C ARG A 27 5.91 6.48 -4.08
N VAL A 28 4.64 6.14 -4.31
CA VAL A 28 4.26 4.87 -4.94
C VAL A 28 4.69 4.91 -6.41
N PRO A 29 5.26 3.82 -6.96
CA PRO A 29 5.55 3.73 -8.39
C PRO A 29 4.29 3.98 -9.25
N TYR A 30 4.47 4.67 -10.37
CA TYR A 30 3.37 5.15 -11.21
C TYR A 30 2.47 4.02 -11.71
N GLU A 31 3.08 2.90 -12.09
CA GLU A 31 2.43 1.70 -12.59
C GLU A 31 1.56 1.00 -11.54
N LEU A 32 1.85 1.19 -10.24
CA LEU A 32 1.09 0.58 -9.14
C LEU A 32 0.02 1.52 -8.57
N GLN A 33 0.20 2.84 -8.73
CA GLN A 33 -0.61 3.85 -8.06
C GLN A 33 -2.10 3.71 -8.40
N ALA A 34 -2.46 3.56 -9.68
CA ALA A 34 -3.85 3.45 -10.10
C ALA A 34 -4.56 2.25 -9.46
N GLY A 35 -3.94 1.08 -9.48
CA GLY A 35 -4.50 -0.14 -8.88
C GLY A 35 -4.61 -0.08 -7.36
N ILE A 36 -3.65 0.55 -6.68
CA ILE A 36 -3.71 0.73 -5.21
C ILE A 36 -4.82 1.71 -4.84
N VAL A 37 -4.97 2.83 -5.56
CA VAL A 37 -6.02 3.82 -5.32
C VAL A 37 -7.41 3.19 -5.49
N ALA A 38 -7.63 2.42 -6.56
CA ALA A 38 -8.90 1.72 -6.80
C ALA A 38 -9.28 0.80 -5.63
N LYS A 39 -8.36 -0.07 -5.19
CA LYS A 39 -8.58 -0.99 -4.05
C LYS A 39 -8.90 -0.25 -2.75
N ILE A 40 -8.23 0.87 -2.49
CA ILE A 40 -8.50 1.70 -1.29
C ILE A 40 -9.90 2.31 -1.36
N ARG A 41 -10.33 2.76 -2.54
CA ARG A 41 -11.66 3.35 -2.76
C ARG A 41 -12.76 2.32 -2.62
N GLU A 42 -12.60 1.12 -3.18
CA GLU A 42 -13.51 -0.01 -3.01
C GLU A 42 -13.68 -0.39 -1.54
N ARG A 43 -12.58 -0.49 -0.78
CA ARG A 43 -12.62 -0.75 0.67
C ARG A 43 -13.39 0.32 1.44
N LYS A 44 -13.41 1.56 0.94
CA LYS A 44 -14.18 2.67 1.52
C LYS A 44 -15.62 2.75 0.99
N GLY A 45 -16.04 1.85 0.09
CA GLY A 45 -17.37 1.89 -0.53
C GLY A 45 -17.55 2.98 -1.59
N LEU A 46 -16.46 3.49 -2.17
CA LEU A 46 -16.48 4.52 -3.21
C LEU A 46 -16.31 3.89 -4.59
N LYS A 47 -16.66 4.65 -5.64
CA LYS A 47 -16.35 4.27 -7.03
C LYS A 47 -14.84 4.03 -7.20
N PRO A 48 -14.38 2.96 -7.86
CA PRO A 48 -12.95 2.66 -8.01
C PRO A 48 -12.15 3.80 -8.66
N GLU A 49 -12.75 4.46 -9.64
CA GLU A 49 -12.14 5.62 -10.31
C GLU A 49 -12.31 6.89 -9.47
N PRO A 50 -11.24 7.66 -9.25
CA PRO A 50 -11.34 8.99 -8.63
C PRO A 50 -12.06 9.96 -9.56
N TYR A 51 -12.81 10.89 -8.98
CA TYR A 51 -13.37 12.00 -9.73
C TYR A 51 -12.25 12.89 -10.23
N ASP A 52 -12.37 13.31 -11.48
CA ASP A 52 -11.44 14.21 -12.14
C ASP A 52 -11.77 15.67 -11.81
N GLU A 53 -10.95 16.58 -12.33
CA GLU A 53 -11.12 18.02 -12.13
C GLU A 53 -12.48 18.53 -12.65
N SER A 54 -12.97 17.95 -13.76
CA SER A 54 -14.23 18.37 -14.39
C SER A 54 -15.44 18.19 -13.46
N TYR A 55 -15.49 17.08 -12.73
CA TYR A 55 -16.52 16.83 -11.73
C TYR A 55 -16.58 17.95 -10.68
N TYR A 56 -15.42 18.37 -10.16
CA TYR A 56 -15.35 19.38 -9.11
C TYR A 56 -15.53 20.82 -9.62
N ALA A 57 -15.16 21.11 -10.87
CA ALA A 57 -15.37 22.44 -11.47
C ALA A 57 -16.84 22.74 -11.77
N SER A 58 -17.70 21.71 -11.84
CA SER A 58 -19.13 21.83 -12.14
C SER A 58 -20.05 21.90 -10.92
N LEU A 59 -19.47 21.80 -9.72
CA LEU A 59 -20.13 21.93 -8.42
C LEU A 59 -20.36 23.41 -8.06
#